data_AF-A0A1M6MJT7-F1
#
_entry.id   AF-A0A1M6MJT7-F1
#
_cell.length_a   1.000
_cell.length_b   1.000
_cell.length_c   1.000
_cell.angle_alpha   90.00
_cell.angle_beta   90.00
_cell.angle_gamma   90.00
#
_symmetry.space_group_name_H-M   'P 1'
#
loop_
_entity.id
_entity.type
_entity.pdbx_description
1 polymer ?
#
loop_
_entity_poly.entity_id
_entity_poly.type
_entity_poly.pdbx_seq_one_letter_code
_entity_poly.pdbx_strand_id
1 'polypeptide(L)'
;MADFFRVHADYVGRVGVEVGVFVAVDHLRRAGLLSDAEEDLYLDIDDWFRDALPVPPVYADGNTRGAVTWFRDSVRGREDFTGRIAALRGILTAHGVAHRESTSDDPGTVLYEDGYQVCVLPRSRRPADPPPFPPGTVPGPTTAGSKRHLARRSARGPGGRSDGA
;
A
#
# COMPACT_ATOMS: atom_id res chain seq x y z
N MET A 1 -23.39 -12.72 -0.89
CA MET A 1 -21.92 -12.64 -0.68
C MET A 1 -21.51 -11.27 -1.14
N ALA A 2 -20.56 -10.64 -0.47
CA ALA A 2 -20.14 -9.30 -0.84
C ALA A 2 -19.45 -9.30 -2.21
N ASP A 3 -19.81 -8.37 -3.10
CA ASP A 3 -19.22 -8.29 -4.44
C ASP A 3 -17.77 -7.79 -4.46
N PHE A 4 -17.36 -7.05 -3.41
CA PHE A 4 -16.04 -6.43 -3.34
C PHE A 4 -15.35 -6.65 -1.99
N PHE A 5 -14.02 -6.66 -2.03
CA PHE A 5 -13.17 -6.71 -0.85
C PHE A 5 -11.97 -5.78 -0.94
N ARG A 6 -11.44 -5.39 0.21
CA ARG A 6 -10.28 -4.51 0.33
C ARG A 6 -9.47 -4.88 1.54
N VAL A 7 -8.17 -5.07 1.35
CA VAL A 7 -7.20 -5.23 2.43
C VAL A 7 -6.55 -3.88 2.72
N HIS A 8 -6.55 -3.49 3.98
CA HIS A 8 -6.07 -2.18 4.42
C HIS A 8 -5.49 -2.25 5.84
N ALA A 9 -4.63 -1.30 6.16
CA ALA A 9 -4.14 -1.08 7.50
C ALA A 9 -5.22 -0.45 8.39
N ASP A 10 -5.04 -0.51 9.70
CA ASP A 10 -5.96 0.05 10.69
C ASP A 10 -5.58 1.48 11.09
N TYR A 11 -5.33 2.32 10.09
CA TYR A 11 -5.15 3.76 10.25
C TYR A 11 -5.60 4.51 9.00
N VAL A 12 -6.10 5.72 9.20
CA VAL A 12 -6.66 6.60 8.18
C VAL A 12 -5.56 7.43 7.52
N GLY A 13 -5.48 7.37 6.20
CA GLY A 13 -4.52 8.17 5.43
C GLY A 13 -5.09 9.51 4.98
N ARG A 14 -4.31 10.25 4.16
CA ARG A 14 -4.69 11.57 3.62
C ARG A 14 -6.03 11.62 2.87
N VAL A 15 -6.48 10.48 2.33
CA VAL A 15 -7.76 10.37 1.61
C VAL A 15 -8.96 10.27 2.56
N GLY A 16 -8.72 10.23 3.87
CA GLY A 16 -9.76 10.18 4.90
C GLY A 16 -10.43 8.82 5.06
N VAL A 17 -9.83 7.75 4.52
CA VAL A 17 -10.19 6.36 4.83
C VAL A 17 -8.93 5.55 5.10
N GLU A 18 -9.12 4.32 5.58
CA GLU A 18 -8.05 3.39 5.89
C GLU A 18 -7.10 3.20 4.72
N VAL A 19 -5.79 3.16 5.00
CA VAL A 19 -4.75 3.03 3.98
C VAL A 19 -4.74 1.62 3.40
N GLY A 20 -4.86 1.50 2.07
CA GLY A 20 -4.80 0.21 1.39
C GLY A 20 -3.46 -0.50 1.59
N VAL A 21 -3.46 -1.83 1.57
CA VAL A 21 -2.29 -2.66 1.92
C VAL A 21 -1.01 -2.26 1.18
N PHE A 22 -1.08 -1.95 -0.12
CA PHE A 22 0.07 -1.52 -0.93
C PHE A 22 0.68 -0.21 -0.43
N VAL A 23 -0.16 0.77 -0.11
CA VAL A 23 0.29 2.09 0.35
C VAL A 23 0.83 1.97 1.77
N ALA A 24 0.24 1.10 2.60
CA ALA A 24 0.73 0.86 3.95
C ALA A 24 2.15 0.25 3.95
N VAL A 25 2.43 -0.72 3.07
CA VAL A 25 3.79 -1.27 2.90
C VAL A 25 4.74 -0.24 2.28
N ASP A 26 4.28 0.56 1.32
CA ASP A 26 5.11 1.64 0.75
C ASP A 26 5.48 2.71 1.80
N HIS A 27 4.62 2.98 2.77
CA HIS A 27 4.97 3.85 3.88
C HIS A 27 6.12 3.27 4.73
N LEU A 28 6.12 1.97 5.04
CA LEU A 28 7.24 1.29 5.72
C LEU A 28 8.53 1.39 4.89
N ARG A 29 8.43 1.18 3.57
CA ARG A 29 9.56 1.30 2.65
C ARG A 29 10.17 2.70 2.67
N ARG A 30 9.33 3.73 2.57
CA ARG A 30 9.75 5.14 2.59
C ARG A 30 10.28 5.60 3.95
N ALA A 31 9.84 4.95 5.01
CA ALA A 31 10.36 5.11 6.35
C ALA A 31 11.75 4.44 6.54
N GLY A 32 12.21 3.63 5.57
CA GLY A 32 13.44 2.85 5.69
C GLY A 32 13.34 1.73 6.73
N LEU A 33 12.12 1.23 6.98
CA LEU A 33 11.86 0.19 7.98
C LEU A 33 11.91 -1.22 7.40
N LEU A 34 11.70 -1.37 6.09
CA LEU A 34 11.79 -2.67 5.43
C LEU A 34 13.25 -3.14 5.34
N SER A 35 13.47 -4.43 5.55
CA SER A 35 14.70 -5.10 5.14
C SER A 35 14.80 -5.18 3.61
N ASP A 36 16.02 -5.41 3.09
CA ASP A 36 16.26 -5.54 1.65
C ASP A 36 15.35 -6.61 1.02
N ALA A 37 15.18 -7.76 1.69
CA ALA A 37 14.32 -8.84 1.21
C ALA A 37 12.83 -8.46 1.19
N GLU A 38 12.37 -7.66 2.16
CA GLU A 38 10.99 -7.17 2.19
C GLU A 38 10.74 -6.09 1.15
N GLU A 39 11.72 -5.21 0.92
CA GLU A 39 11.64 -4.21 -0.15
C GLU A 39 11.62 -4.89 -1.52
N ASP A 40 12.51 -5.84 -1.79
CA ASP A 40 12.52 -6.63 -3.03
C ASP A 40 11.20 -7.37 -3.25
N LEU A 41 10.69 -8.06 -2.21
CA LEU A 41 9.40 -8.74 -2.27
C LEU A 41 8.25 -7.76 -2.56
N TYR A 42 8.22 -6.60 -1.90
CA TYR A 42 7.21 -5.58 -2.16
C TYR A 42 7.28 -5.05 -3.59
N LEU A 43 8.48 -4.82 -4.13
CA LEU A 43 8.70 -4.32 -5.48
C LEU A 43 8.28 -5.34 -6.54
N ASP A 44 8.62 -6.61 -6.34
CA ASP A 44 8.20 -7.72 -7.20
C ASP A 44 6.67 -7.83 -7.25
N ILE A 45 6.01 -7.68 -6.10
CA ILE A 45 4.55 -7.67 -6.00
C ILE A 45 3.96 -6.43 -6.70
N ASP A 46 4.48 -5.23 -6.43
CA ASP A 46 3.99 -3.98 -7.03
C ASP A 46 4.09 -3.98 -8.55
N ASP A 47 5.20 -4.46 -9.10
CA ASP A 47 5.40 -4.60 -10.54
C ASP A 47 4.44 -5.63 -11.14
N TRP A 48 4.29 -6.80 -10.50
CA TRP A 48 3.34 -7.81 -10.98
C TRP A 48 1.91 -7.27 -11.03
N PHE A 49 1.46 -6.54 -10.01
CA PHE A 49 0.11 -5.96 -10.00
C PHE A 49 -0.06 -4.86 -11.06
N ARG A 50 0.98 -4.08 -11.33
CA ARG A 50 0.98 -3.05 -12.38
C ARG A 50 0.85 -3.68 -13.78
N ASP A 51 1.49 -4.82 -13.99
CA ASP A 51 1.43 -5.54 -15.27
C ASP A 51 0.13 -6.35 -15.41
N ALA A 52 -0.36 -6.93 -14.32
CA ALA A 52 -1.53 -7.80 -14.32
C ALA A 52 -2.86 -7.04 -14.35
N LEU A 53 -2.90 -5.79 -13.88
CA LEU A 53 -4.13 -5.00 -13.76
C LEU A 53 -4.09 -3.72 -14.59
N PRO A 54 -5.22 -3.33 -15.22
CA PRO A 54 -5.34 -2.01 -15.81
C PRO A 54 -5.11 -0.90 -14.77
N VAL A 55 -4.37 0.14 -15.15
CA VAL A 55 -4.20 1.33 -14.30
C VAL A 55 -5.48 2.17 -14.40
N PRO A 56 -6.22 2.39 -13.29
CA PRO A 56 -7.45 3.17 -13.32
C PRO A 56 -7.19 4.63 -13.73
N PRO A 57 -7.89 5.17 -14.75
CA PRO A 57 -7.71 6.57 -15.20
C PRO A 57 -7.99 7.60 -14.11
N VAL A 58 -8.75 7.22 -13.07
CA VAL A 58 -9.04 8.07 -11.90
C VAL A 58 -7.79 8.48 -11.12
N TYR A 59 -6.65 7.84 -11.36
CA TYR A 59 -5.37 8.16 -10.73
C TYR A 59 -4.44 9.01 -11.61
N ALA A 60 -4.83 9.36 -12.84
CA ALA A 60 -4.00 10.11 -13.77
C ALA A 60 -3.58 11.50 -13.26
N ASP A 61 -4.39 12.11 -12.39
CA ASP A 61 -4.14 13.42 -11.79
C ASP A 61 -3.45 13.35 -10.41
N GLY A 62 -2.95 12.18 -10.02
CA GLY A 62 -2.39 11.97 -8.68
C GLY A 62 -3.46 11.74 -7.60
N ASN A 63 -4.64 11.28 -7.99
CA ASN A 63 -5.76 10.95 -7.11
C ASN A 63 -6.29 12.17 -6.33
N THR A 64 -6.51 13.30 -7.02
CA THR A 64 -7.00 14.54 -6.36
C THR A 64 -8.39 14.36 -5.73
N ARG A 65 -9.19 13.48 -6.32
CA ARG A 65 -10.54 13.13 -5.86
C ARG A 65 -10.55 12.26 -4.60
N GLY A 66 -9.39 11.70 -4.23
CA GLY A 66 -9.25 10.79 -3.09
C GLY A 66 -10.11 9.54 -3.25
N ALA A 67 -10.07 8.93 -4.44
CA ALA A 67 -10.65 7.65 -4.74
C ALA A 67 -9.89 6.51 -4.05
N VAL A 68 -10.58 5.40 -3.80
CA VAL A 68 -9.97 4.17 -3.29
C VAL A 68 -10.37 2.96 -4.12
N THR A 69 -9.42 2.05 -4.29
CA THR A 69 -9.63 0.78 -4.99
C THR A 69 -10.15 -0.30 -4.03
N TRP A 70 -11.12 -1.06 -4.51
CA TRP A 70 -11.57 -2.34 -3.99
C TRP A 70 -11.40 -3.40 -5.08
N PHE A 71 -11.10 -4.63 -4.69
CA PHE A 71 -11.03 -5.77 -5.60
C PHE A 71 -12.39 -6.46 -5.68
N ARG A 72 -12.70 -7.07 -6.82
CA ARG A 72 -13.87 -7.94 -6.96
C ARG A 72 -13.68 -9.24 -6.21
N ASP A 73 -14.73 -9.78 -5.62
CA ASP A 73 -14.67 -11.07 -4.94
C ASP A 73 -14.26 -12.22 -5.90
N SER A 74 -14.56 -12.09 -7.20
CA SER A 74 -14.14 -13.04 -8.24
C SER A 74 -12.62 -13.24 -8.33
N VAL A 75 -11.79 -12.26 -7.91
CA VAL A 75 -10.32 -12.40 -7.92
C VAL A 75 -9.76 -13.07 -6.67
N ARG A 76 -10.57 -13.21 -5.60
CA ARG A 76 -10.17 -13.78 -4.31
C ARG A 76 -9.68 -15.23 -4.42
N GLY A 77 -10.25 -16.01 -5.34
CA GLY A 77 -9.86 -17.40 -5.55
C GLY A 77 -8.58 -17.60 -6.38
N ARG A 78 -7.98 -16.53 -6.91
CA ARG A 78 -6.79 -16.63 -7.77
C ARG A 78 -5.55 -16.72 -6.89
N GLU A 79 -4.88 -17.87 -6.93
CA GLU A 79 -3.70 -18.18 -6.12
C GLU A 79 -2.60 -17.09 -6.24
N ASP A 80 -2.28 -16.68 -7.46
CA ASP A 80 -1.31 -15.61 -7.72
C ASP A 80 -1.65 -14.27 -7.05
N PHE A 81 -2.94 -13.96 -6.92
CA PHE A 81 -3.43 -12.72 -6.32
C PHE A 81 -3.37 -12.82 -4.80
N THR A 82 -3.95 -13.89 -4.27
CA THR A 82 -4.10 -14.10 -2.83
C THR A 82 -2.75 -14.33 -2.14
N GLY A 83 -1.83 -15.07 -2.77
CA GLY A 83 -0.48 -15.27 -2.26
C GLY A 83 0.29 -13.95 -2.10
N ARG A 84 0.17 -13.04 -3.08
CA ARG A 84 0.83 -11.72 -3.05
C ARG A 84 0.20 -10.78 -2.02
N ILE A 85 -1.13 -10.74 -1.92
CA ILE A 85 -1.80 -9.98 -0.86
C ILE A 85 -1.44 -10.52 0.53
N ALA A 86 -1.36 -11.85 0.69
CA ALA A 86 -0.93 -12.47 1.93
C ALA A 86 0.53 -12.11 2.29
N ALA A 87 1.43 -12.06 1.31
CA ALA A 87 2.81 -11.62 1.51
C ALA A 87 2.88 -10.16 2.00
N LEU A 88 2.12 -9.24 1.39
CA LEU A 88 2.06 -7.85 1.86
C LEU A 88 1.51 -7.74 3.29
N ARG A 89 0.50 -8.54 3.64
CA ARG A 89 -0.01 -8.62 5.01
C ARG A 89 1.05 -9.15 5.98
N GLY A 90 1.84 -10.13 5.55
CA GLY A 90 2.98 -10.65 6.32
C GLY A 90 3.99 -9.57 6.67
N ILE A 91 4.34 -8.70 5.71
CA ILE A 91 5.20 -7.53 5.96
C ILE A 91 4.55 -6.62 7.01
N LEU A 92 3.27 -6.24 6.85
CA LEU A 92 2.60 -5.39 7.84
C LEU A 92 2.62 -6.01 9.26
N THR A 93 2.35 -7.32 9.38
CA THR A 93 2.42 -8.04 10.67
C THR A 93 3.82 -7.99 11.27
N ALA A 94 4.86 -8.24 10.48
CA ALA A 94 6.24 -8.25 10.96
C ALA A 94 6.67 -6.90 11.55
N HIS A 95 6.09 -5.81 11.05
CA HIS A 95 6.34 -4.44 11.50
C HIS A 95 5.29 -3.92 12.51
N GLY A 96 4.44 -4.79 13.07
CA GLY A 96 3.45 -4.42 14.08
C GLY A 96 2.32 -3.52 13.56
N VAL A 97 2.11 -3.46 12.25
CA VAL A 97 1.04 -2.67 11.64
C VAL A 97 -0.24 -3.52 11.56
N ALA A 98 -1.21 -3.16 12.39
CA ALA A 98 -2.54 -3.77 12.37
C ALA A 98 -3.19 -3.58 10.99
N HIS A 99 -3.81 -4.64 10.48
CA HIS A 99 -4.47 -4.63 9.18
C HIS A 99 -5.68 -5.58 9.18
N ARG A 100 -6.63 -5.28 8.30
CA ARG A 100 -7.89 -6.02 8.17
C ARG A 100 -8.33 -6.10 6.73
N GLU A 101 -9.28 -7.01 6.50
CA GLU A 101 -10.02 -7.07 5.25
C GLU A 101 -11.45 -6.60 5.52
N SER A 102 -11.93 -5.72 4.67
CA SER A 102 -13.34 -5.31 4.63
C SER A 102 -13.98 -5.84 3.35
N THR A 103 -15.26 -6.18 3.43
CA THR A 103 -16.09 -6.59 2.29
C THR A 103 -17.31 -5.69 2.17
N SER A 104 -17.80 -5.46 0.95
CA SER A 104 -18.96 -4.60 0.69
C SER A 104 -19.58 -4.90 -0.67
N ASP A 105 -20.91 -4.81 -0.76
CA ASP A 105 -21.65 -4.78 -2.03
C ASP A 105 -21.75 -3.36 -2.61
N ASP A 106 -21.51 -2.35 -1.78
CA ASP A 106 -21.65 -0.93 -2.13
C ASP A 106 -20.50 -0.11 -1.50
N PRO A 107 -19.27 -0.26 -2.02
CA PRO A 107 -18.07 0.32 -1.40
C PRO A 107 -18.00 1.85 -1.49
N GLY A 108 -18.81 2.48 -2.34
CA GLY A 108 -18.85 3.93 -2.51
C GLY A 108 -19.48 4.37 -3.83
N THR A 109 -19.30 5.63 -4.20
CA THR A 109 -19.71 6.11 -5.53
C THR A 109 -18.68 5.67 -6.57
N VAL A 110 -19.08 4.81 -7.50
CA VAL A 110 -18.20 4.26 -8.54
C VAL A 110 -17.69 5.38 -9.45
N LEU A 111 -16.38 5.42 -9.63
CA LEU A 111 -15.69 6.29 -10.58
C LEU A 111 -15.08 5.54 -11.76
N TYR A 112 -14.74 4.27 -11.53
CA TYR A 112 -14.15 3.38 -12.51
C TYR A 112 -14.36 1.93 -12.08
N GLU A 113 -14.55 1.04 -13.04
CA GLU A 113 -14.78 -0.38 -12.80
C GLU A 113 -14.23 -1.19 -13.98
N ASP A 114 -13.56 -2.30 -13.68
CA ASP A 114 -13.10 -3.29 -14.66
C ASP A 114 -13.37 -4.73 -14.18
N GLY A 115 -12.81 -5.74 -14.85
CA GLY A 115 -13.01 -7.15 -14.50
C GLY A 115 -12.38 -7.61 -13.18
N TYR A 116 -11.53 -6.78 -12.55
CA TYR A 116 -10.73 -7.11 -11.38
C TYR A 116 -11.00 -6.19 -10.19
N GLN A 117 -11.30 -4.92 -10.43
CA GLN A 117 -11.36 -3.89 -9.40
C GLN A 117 -12.42 -2.82 -9.69
N VAL A 118 -12.80 -2.12 -8.62
CA VAL A 118 -13.63 -0.91 -8.67
C VAL A 118 -12.93 0.21 -7.91
N CYS A 119 -12.91 1.41 -8.49
CA CYS A 119 -12.45 2.62 -7.80
C CYS A 119 -13.66 3.46 -7.43
N VAL A 120 -13.75 3.83 -6.15
CA VAL A 120 -14.90 4.56 -5.61
C VAL A 120 -14.48 5.83 -4.88
N LEU A 121 -15.37 6.81 -4.84
CA LEU A 121 -15.36 7.84 -3.82
C LEU A 121 -15.96 7.26 -2.54
N PRO A 122 -15.23 7.27 -1.41
CA PRO A 122 -15.79 6.88 -0.12
C PRO A 122 -16.98 7.76 0.26
N ARG A 123 -18.02 7.14 0.84
CA ARG A 123 -19.21 7.86 1.35
C ARG A 123 -18.91 8.73 2.56
N SER A 124 -17.97 8.29 3.39
CA SER A 124 -17.54 8.98 4.59
C SER A 124 -16.03 9.11 4.61
N ARG A 125 -15.55 10.20 5.20
CA ARG A 125 -14.12 10.47 5.42
C ARG A 125 -13.90 10.85 6.87
N ARG A 126 -12.79 10.39 7.43
CA ARG A 126 -12.31 10.75 8.76
C ARG A 126 -11.01 11.56 8.65
N PRO A 127 -10.66 12.36 9.67
CA PRO A 127 -9.33 12.95 9.76
C PRO A 127 -8.24 11.88 9.64
N ALA A 128 -7.09 12.23 9.06
CA ALA A 128 -5.97 11.32 8.99
C ALA A 128 -5.43 11.04 10.40
N ASP A 129 -5.09 9.78 10.66
CA ASP A 129 -4.43 9.38 11.89
C ASP A 129 -2.96 9.78 11.85
N PRO A 130 -2.31 9.97 13.01
CA PRO A 130 -0.86 10.02 13.04
C PRO A 130 -0.30 8.73 12.41
N PRO A 131 0.81 8.81 11.65
CA PRO A 131 1.40 7.61 11.07
C PRO A 131 1.75 6.60 12.18
N PRO A 132 1.50 5.30 11.99
CA PRO A 132 1.84 4.28 12.99
C PRO A 132 3.36 4.03 13.09
N PHE A 133 4.18 4.87 12.47
CA PHE A 133 5.64 4.76 12.46
C PHE A 133 6.24 5.47 13.67
N PRO A 134 7.48 5.11 14.06
CA PRO A 134 8.20 5.81 15.11
C PRO A 134 8.22 7.34 14.86
N PRO A 135 8.03 8.17 15.91
CA PRO A 135 8.13 9.62 15.81
C PRO A 135 9.45 10.06 15.15
N GLY A 136 9.39 11.01 14.21
CA GLY A 136 10.56 11.50 13.46
C GLY A 136 10.80 10.81 12.11
N THR A 137 10.00 9.80 11.78
CA THR A 137 9.99 9.19 10.44
C THR A 137 9.37 10.16 9.42
N VAL A 138 10.19 10.71 8.52
CA VAL A 138 9.70 11.53 7.39
C VAL A 138 9.58 10.62 6.16
N PRO A 139 8.37 10.34 5.65
CA PRO A 139 8.21 9.53 4.44
C PRO A 139 8.84 10.25 3.24
N GLY A 140 9.66 9.54 2.46
CA GLY A 140 10.15 10.01 1.17
C GLY A 140 9.01 10.34 0.17
N PRO A 141 9.31 11.10 -0.90
CA PRO A 141 8.31 11.55 -1.88
C PRO A 141 7.60 10.37 -2.57
N THR A 142 6.33 10.59 -2.91
CA THR A 142 5.53 9.62 -3.70
C THR A 142 5.98 9.67 -5.15
N THR A 143 6.33 8.52 -5.71
CA THR A 143 6.67 8.41 -7.14
C THR A 143 5.67 7.50 -7.82
N ALA A 144 5.13 7.95 -8.96
CA ALA A 144 4.36 7.11 -9.87
C ALA A 144 5.32 6.30 -10.77
N GLY A 145 4.97 5.06 -11.11
CA GLY A 145 5.81 4.16 -11.90
C GLY A 145 6.53 3.09 -11.08
N SER A 146 7.31 2.23 -11.74
CA SER A 146 8.06 1.15 -11.07
C SER A 146 9.00 1.73 -10.02
N LYS A 147 8.90 1.21 -8.80
CA LYS A 147 9.67 1.74 -7.66
C LYS A 147 11.06 1.11 -7.55
N ARG A 148 11.45 0.23 -8.49
CA ARG A 148 12.78 -0.41 -8.48
C ARG A 148 13.94 0.57 -8.50
N HIS A 149 13.81 1.65 -9.25
CA HIS A 149 14.82 2.74 -9.27
C HIS A 149 14.93 3.51 -7.93
N LEU A 150 13.98 3.31 -7.01
CA LEU A 150 13.97 3.88 -5.65
C LEU A 150 14.47 2.91 -4.59
N ALA A 151 14.68 1.63 -4.91
CA ALA A 151 15.41 0.70 -4.05
C ALA A 151 16.77 1.34 -3.76
N ARG A 152 17.02 1.70 -2.49
CA ARG A 152 18.11 2.63 -2.19
C ARG A 152 19.45 2.01 -2.55
N ARG A 153 20.30 2.86 -3.15
CA ARG A 153 21.74 2.84 -2.97
C ARG A 153 22.07 2.60 -1.48
N SER A 154 22.84 1.55 -1.24
CA SER A 154 23.35 1.10 0.05
C SER A 154 23.66 2.26 1.00
N ALA A 155 22.99 2.26 2.16
CA ALA A 155 23.47 3.02 3.29
C ALA A 155 24.84 2.45 3.69
N ARG A 156 25.92 3.20 3.44
CA ARG A 156 27.20 2.98 4.12
C ARG A 156 26.92 2.97 5.62
N GLY A 157 27.25 1.86 6.26
CA GLY A 157 27.04 1.65 7.68
C GLY A 157 27.76 2.67 8.57
N PRO A 158 27.37 2.76 9.85
CA PRO A 158 28.04 3.62 10.82
C PRO A 158 29.38 2.97 11.19
N GLY A 159 30.45 3.41 10.53
CA GLY A 159 31.81 3.12 10.96
C GLY A 159 32.16 3.98 12.16
N GLY A 160 31.75 3.56 13.35
CA GLY A 160 32.27 4.11 14.60
C GLY A 160 33.77 3.88 14.71
N ARG A 161 34.50 4.89 15.18
CA ARG A 161 35.62 4.67 16.07
C ARG A 161 35.82 5.89 16.96
N SER A 162 35.83 5.59 18.25
CA SER A 162 36.02 6.41 19.42
C SER A 162 37.45 6.99 19.50
N ASP A 163 37.58 7.97 20.40
CA ASP A 163 38.78 8.65 20.86
C ASP A 163 40.03 7.78 21.05
N GLY A 164 41.20 8.40 20.91
CA GLY A 164 42.44 7.90 21.48
C GLY A 164 43.72 8.49 20.88
N ALA A 165 44.09 9.70 21.30
CA ALA A 165 45.44 10.18 21.69
C ALA A 165 45.51 11.71 21.63
#